data_AF-A0AAU5J0E9-F1
#
_entry.id   AF-A0AAU5J0E9-F1
#
_cell.length_a   1.000
_cell.length_b   1.000
_cell.length_c   1.000
_cell.angle_alpha   90.00
_cell.angle_beta   90.00
_cell.angle_gamma   90.00
#
_symmetry.space_group_name_H-M   'P 1'
#
loop_
_entity.id
_entity.type
_entity.pdbx_description
1 polymer ?
#
loop_
_entity_poly.entity_id
_entity_poly.type
_entity_poly.pdbx_seq_one_letter_code
_entity_poly.pdbx_strand_id
1 'polypeptide(L)'
;MKPAEWAARHRSGPLDVVVTGLPSDAHTWNLIYIQLLLEDLGHKVVNLGSCVPEDEIVESCCKFQPDLLVVSSVNGHGFNDAQPLIGAIRSRWELTGLPAVIGGKLGVAGGGQKEADVLRRAGFDAVFQDGVDLTAFESYVGSLPREVER
;
A
#
# COMPACT_ATOMS: atom_id res chain seq x y z
N MET A 1 -11.54 -3.31 -44.20
CA MET A 1 -11.57 -2.18 -43.24
C MET A 1 -11.13 -2.74 -41.89
N LYS A 2 -9.90 -2.49 -41.45
CA LYS A 2 -9.39 -2.99 -40.16
C LYS A 2 -9.95 -2.10 -39.03
N PRO A 3 -10.33 -2.63 -37.86
CA PRO A 3 -10.68 -1.81 -36.72
C PRO A 3 -9.46 -0.97 -36.34
N ALA A 4 -9.67 0.31 -36.05
CA ALA A 4 -8.63 1.16 -35.49
C ALA A 4 -8.21 0.57 -34.14
N GLU A 5 -7.01 -0.01 -34.08
CA GLU A 5 -6.35 -0.32 -32.82
C GLU A 5 -6.19 1.00 -32.07
N TRP A 6 -6.97 1.16 -31.00
CA TRP A 6 -6.77 2.25 -30.07
C TRP A 6 -5.40 2.03 -29.42
N ALA A 7 -4.41 2.82 -29.83
CA ALA A 7 -3.09 2.80 -29.22
C ALA A 7 -3.26 2.89 -27.69
N ALA A 8 -2.72 1.92 -26.97
CA ALA A 8 -2.72 1.92 -25.51
C ALA A 8 -2.11 3.24 -25.04
N ARG A 9 -2.93 4.06 -24.37
CA ARG A 9 -2.48 5.35 -23.82
C ARG A 9 -1.42 5.05 -22.77
N HIS A 10 -0.15 5.35 -23.07
CA HIS A 10 0.88 5.40 -22.05
C HIS A 10 0.60 6.61 -21.14
N ARG A 11 0.12 6.33 -19.93
CA ARG A 11 -0.18 7.32 -18.89
C ARG A 11 1.11 7.57 -18.10
N SER A 12 1.62 8.80 -18.10
CA SER A 12 2.96 9.11 -17.56
C SER A 12 2.90 10.26 -16.55
N GLY A 13 2.61 9.96 -15.29
CA GLY A 13 2.73 10.88 -14.14
C GLY A 13 3.13 10.13 -12.86
N PRO A 14 3.76 10.80 -11.88
CA PRO A 14 4.04 10.20 -10.57
C PRO A 14 2.72 9.86 -9.85
N LEU A 15 2.69 8.78 -9.08
CA LEU A 15 1.63 8.50 -8.11
C LEU A 15 1.92 9.29 -6.82
N ASP A 16 0.88 9.76 -6.14
CA ASP A 16 0.97 10.21 -4.75
C ASP A 16 0.74 9.01 -3.82
N VAL A 17 1.77 8.62 -3.06
CA VAL A 17 1.77 7.40 -2.25
C VAL A 17 1.91 7.74 -0.77
N VAL A 18 1.07 7.16 0.08
CA VAL A 18 1.26 7.18 1.54
C VAL A 18 1.93 5.88 1.97
N VAL A 19 3.04 5.99 2.69
CA VAL A 19 3.75 4.86 3.33
C VAL A 19 3.59 4.98 4.84
N THR A 20 3.27 3.88 5.52
CA THR A 20 3.09 3.88 6.98
C THR A 20 3.44 2.54 7.62
N GLY A 21 3.91 2.59 8.86
CA GLY A 21 3.97 1.45 9.76
C GLY A 21 2.61 1.18 10.44
N LEU A 22 2.59 0.22 11.35
CA LEU A 22 1.43 -0.06 12.21
C LEU A 22 1.68 0.42 13.64
N PRO A 23 0.64 0.65 14.46
CA PRO A 23 0.77 1.23 15.80
C PRO A 23 1.75 0.50 16.73
N SER A 24 1.83 -0.84 16.66
CA SER A 24 2.74 -1.63 17.50
C SER A 24 4.14 -1.83 16.90
N ASP A 25 4.38 -1.34 15.68
CA ASP A 25 5.60 -1.62 14.93
C ASP A 25 6.53 -0.40 14.92
N ALA A 26 7.63 -0.49 15.67
CA ALA A 26 8.64 0.57 15.79
C ALA A 26 9.72 0.53 14.71
N HIS A 27 9.70 -0.45 13.80
CA HIS A 27 10.70 -0.55 12.76
C HIS A 27 10.53 0.55 11.71
N THR A 28 11.64 1.21 11.38
CA THR A 28 11.66 2.35 10.46
C THR A 28 12.40 2.06 9.16
N TRP A 29 13.39 1.17 9.16
CA TRP A 29 14.22 0.91 8.00
C TRP A 29 13.45 0.35 6.79
N ASN A 30 12.46 -0.51 7.05
CA ASN A 30 11.54 -1.00 6.01
C ASN A 30 10.75 0.16 5.37
N LEU A 31 10.31 1.13 6.16
CA LEU A 31 9.56 2.29 5.66
C LEU A 31 10.45 3.20 4.81
N ILE A 32 11.65 3.49 5.27
CA ILE A 32 12.63 4.28 4.51
C ILE A 32 13.02 3.57 3.22
N TYR A 33 13.22 2.25 3.27
CA TYR A 33 13.53 1.46 2.08
C TYR A 33 12.40 1.51 1.04
N ILE A 34 11.15 1.30 1.45
CA ILE A 34 10.00 1.37 0.55
C ILE A 34 9.80 2.79 0.00
N GLN A 35 10.01 3.82 0.81
CA GLN A 35 10.01 5.20 0.34
C GLN A 35 11.04 5.41 -0.77
N LEU A 36 12.31 5.05 -0.54
CA LEU A 36 13.39 5.21 -1.52
C LEU A 36 13.11 4.43 -2.81
N LEU A 37 12.57 3.21 -2.69
CA LEU A 37 12.15 2.40 -3.84
C LEU A 37 11.07 3.10 -4.66
N LEU A 38 10.01 3.60 -4.02
CA LEU A 38 8.91 4.28 -4.71
C LEU A 38 9.37 5.62 -5.33
N GLU A 39 10.25 6.35 -4.66
CA GLU A 39 10.87 7.57 -5.19
C GLU A 39 11.77 7.27 -6.41
N ASP A 40 12.53 6.17 -6.39
CA ASP A 40 13.34 5.69 -7.53
C ASP A 40 12.47 5.29 -8.73
N LEU A 41 11.27 4.74 -8.49
CA LEU A 41 10.25 4.50 -9.51
C LEU A 41 9.56 5.79 -10.01
N GLY A 42 9.92 6.95 -9.48
CA GLY A 42 9.42 8.26 -9.89
C GLY A 42 8.06 8.60 -9.31
N HIS A 43 7.75 8.15 -8.08
CA HIS A 43 6.53 8.51 -7.36
C HIS A 43 6.81 9.50 -6.23
N LYS A 44 5.76 10.18 -5.77
CA LYS A 44 5.83 11.09 -4.62
C LYS A 44 5.38 10.32 -3.39
N VAL A 45 6.15 10.40 -2.30
CA VAL A 45 5.89 9.62 -1.09
C VAL A 45 5.68 10.53 0.11
N VAL A 46 4.57 10.32 0.81
CA VAL A 46 4.34 10.81 2.17
C VAL A 46 4.55 9.64 3.12
N ASN A 47 5.68 9.62 3.81
CA ASN A 47 5.99 8.59 4.81
C ASN A 47 5.55 9.06 6.20
N LEU A 48 4.52 8.43 6.76
CA LEU A 48 3.97 8.75 8.08
C LEU A 48 4.87 8.22 9.22
N GLY A 49 5.79 7.31 8.93
CA GLY A 49 6.68 6.71 9.92
C GLY A 49 6.10 5.48 10.62
N SER A 50 6.76 5.10 11.71
CA SER A 50 6.45 3.93 12.53
C SER A 50 5.57 4.30 13.73
N CYS A 51 4.92 3.31 14.35
CA CYS A 51 4.04 3.51 15.51
C CYS A 51 2.93 4.56 15.30
N VAL A 52 2.44 4.74 14.06
CA VAL A 52 1.40 5.74 13.76
C VAL A 52 0.05 5.21 14.24
N PRO A 53 -0.71 5.98 15.03
CA PRO A 53 -2.07 5.62 15.43
C PRO A 53 -2.99 5.37 14.23
N GLU A 54 -3.93 4.43 14.36
CA GLU A 54 -4.84 4.05 13.27
C GLU A 54 -5.66 5.24 12.74
N ASP A 55 -6.18 6.07 13.64
CA ASP A 55 -6.96 7.26 13.30
C ASP A 55 -6.12 8.29 12.54
N GLU A 56 -4.85 8.46 12.92
CA GLU A 56 -3.92 9.34 12.21
C GLU A 56 -3.61 8.85 10.79
N ILE A 57 -3.52 7.53 10.57
CA ILE A 57 -3.36 6.94 9.23
C ILE A 57 -4.59 7.23 8.37
N VAL A 58 -5.79 7.00 8.90
CA VAL A 58 -7.05 7.20 8.18
C VAL A 58 -7.24 8.68 7.82
N GLU A 59 -7.03 9.58 8.77
CA GLU A 59 -7.17 11.03 8.55
C GLU A 59 -6.10 11.56 7.59
N SER A 60 -4.88 11.01 7.64
CA SER A 60 -3.83 11.31 6.65
C SER A 60 -4.26 10.89 5.24
N CYS A 61 -4.81 9.69 5.07
CA CYS A 61 -5.34 9.26 3.78
C CYS A 61 -6.49 10.17 3.30
N CYS A 62 -7.41 10.56 4.20
CA CYS A 62 -8.50 11.48 3.86
C CYS A 62 -7.95 12.85 3.40
N LYS A 63 -6.92 13.36 4.08
CA LYS A 63 -6.28 14.65 3.77
C LYS A 63 -5.48 14.63 2.47
N PHE A 64 -4.64 13.62 2.27
CA PHE A 64 -3.73 13.55 1.13
C PHE A 64 -4.39 12.98 -0.12
N GLN A 65 -5.47 12.21 0.01
CA GLN A 65 -6.15 11.54 -1.10
C GLN A 65 -5.16 10.79 -2.02
N PRO A 66 -4.30 9.91 -1.48
CA PRO A 66 -3.24 9.28 -2.25
C PRO A 66 -3.81 8.35 -3.33
N ASP A 67 -3.01 8.07 -4.36
CA ASP A 67 -3.29 7.03 -5.34
C ASP A 67 -2.99 5.62 -4.80
N LEU A 68 -2.21 5.51 -3.73
CA LEU A 68 -1.83 4.25 -3.10
C LEU A 68 -1.50 4.41 -1.62
N LEU A 69 -2.03 3.51 -0.79
CA LEU A 69 -1.60 3.29 0.60
C LEU A 69 -0.71 2.04 0.68
N VAL A 70 0.50 2.19 1.22
CA VAL A 70 1.44 1.10 1.47
C VAL A 70 1.68 0.96 2.97
N VAL A 71 1.22 -0.15 3.53
CA VAL A 71 1.45 -0.51 4.94
C VAL A 71 2.62 -1.47 5.02
N SER A 72 3.62 -1.17 5.85
CA SER A 72 4.75 -2.08 6.07
C SER A 72 4.84 -2.47 7.54
N SER A 73 4.92 -3.77 7.81
CA SER A 73 5.12 -4.30 9.15
C SER A 73 6.08 -5.47 9.15
N VAL A 74 7.00 -5.48 10.11
CA VAL A 74 8.02 -6.51 10.27
C VAL A 74 8.15 -7.03 11.72
N ASN A 75 7.37 -6.49 12.66
CA ASN A 75 7.38 -6.96 14.05
C ASN A 75 6.67 -8.32 14.26
N GLY A 76 6.02 -8.88 13.24
CA GLY A 76 5.29 -10.14 13.33
C GLY A 76 3.85 -10.04 13.84
N HIS A 77 3.35 -8.83 14.10
CA HIS A 77 1.96 -8.57 14.51
C HIS A 77 1.09 -7.96 13.40
N GLY A 78 1.67 -7.72 12.21
CA GLY A 78 0.98 -7.07 11.10
C GLY A 78 -0.36 -7.70 10.71
N PHE A 79 -0.52 -9.03 10.83
CA PHE A 79 -1.80 -9.68 10.57
C PHE A 79 -2.93 -9.20 11.49
N ASN A 80 -2.65 -8.99 12.77
CA ASN A 80 -3.65 -8.57 13.75
C ASN A 80 -3.90 -7.07 13.68
N ASP A 81 -2.83 -6.29 13.54
CA ASP A 81 -2.89 -4.83 13.57
C ASP A 81 -3.45 -4.23 12.28
N ALA A 82 -3.29 -4.91 11.14
CA ALA A 82 -3.73 -4.36 9.86
C ALA A 82 -5.22 -4.58 9.56
N GLN A 83 -5.86 -5.57 10.19
CA GLN A 83 -7.29 -5.84 10.00
C GLN A 83 -8.20 -4.68 10.47
N PRO A 84 -8.05 -4.12 11.68
CA PRO A 84 -8.86 -2.98 12.08
C PRO A 84 -8.58 -1.74 11.22
N LEU A 85 -7.30 -1.50 10.87
CA LEU A 85 -6.91 -0.39 9.99
C LEU A 85 -7.61 -0.46 8.62
N ILE A 86 -7.55 -1.60 7.93
CA ILE A 86 -8.17 -1.69 6.60
C ILE A 86 -9.69 -1.60 6.69
N GLY A 87 -10.30 -2.14 7.75
CA GLY A 87 -11.72 -1.94 8.03
C GLY A 87 -12.07 -0.45 8.18
N ALA A 88 -11.26 0.30 8.93
CA ALA A 88 -11.44 1.74 9.12
C ALA A 88 -11.30 2.51 7.80
N ILE A 89 -10.28 2.21 6.99
CA ILE A 89 -10.10 2.81 5.65
C ILE A 89 -11.32 2.53 4.75
N ARG A 90 -11.80 1.29 4.70
CA ARG A 90 -12.95 0.90 3.87
C ARG A 90 -14.29 1.45 4.38
N SER A 91 -14.36 1.90 5.63
CA SER A 91 -15.54 2.58 6.18
C SER A 91 -15.68 4.05 5.73
N ARG A 92 -14.61 4.66 5.20
CA ARG A 92 -14.60 6.06 4.75
C ARG A 92 -15.02 6.15 3.28
N TRP A 93 -16.11 6.86 3.02
CA TRP A 93 -16.63 7.02 1.65
C TRP A 93 -15.65 7.81 0.77
N GLU A 94 -14.89 8.74 1.36
CA GLU A 94 -13.85 9.54 0.69
C GLU A 94 -12.68 8.69 0.18
N LEU A 95 -12.47 7.50 0.76
CA LEU A 95 -11.39 6.58 0.41
C LEU A 95 -11.88 5.40 -0.43
N THR A 96 -13.11 5.47 -0.94
CA THR A 96 -13.66 4.43 -1.80
C THR A 96 -12.80 4.28 -3.04
N GLY A 97 -12.30 3.06 -3.26
CA GLY A 97 -11.44 2.75 -4.41
C GLY A 97 -9.95 3.06 -4.21
N LEU A 98 -9.53 3.58 -3.06
CA LEU A 98 -8.10 3.73 -2.71
C LEU A 98 -7.41 2.35 -2.75
N PRO A 99 -6.44 2.11 -3.63
CA PRO A 99 -5.60 0.93 -3.57
C PRO A 99 -4.83 0.90 -2.24
N ALA A 100 -4.93 -0.20 -1.51
CA ALA A 100 -4.24 -0.41 -0.24
C ALA A 100 -3.50 -1.74 -0.25
N VAL A 101 -2.20 -1.72 0.05
CA VAL A 101 -1.37 -2.91 0.10
C VAL A 101 -0.64 -3.02 1.43
N ILE A 102 -0.29 -4.25 1.81
CA ILE A 102 0.50 -4.50 3.01
C ILE A 102 1.64 -5.47 2.72
N GLY A 103 2.80 -5.27 3.35
CA GLY A 103 3.89 -6.22 3.25
C GLY A 103 4.88 -6.23 4.40
N GLY A 104 5.79 -7.20 4.33
CA GLY A 104 6.83 -7.45 5.32
C GLY A 104 6.64 -8.78 6.06
N LYS A 105 7.01 -8.81 7.35
CA LYS A 105 6.87 -9.98 8.22
C LYS A 105 5.60 -9.84 9.07
N LEU A 106 4.48 -10.31 8.51
CA LEU A 106 3.13 -10.10 9.07
C LEU A 106 2.75 -11.08 10.20
N GLY A 107 3.55 -12.12 10.42
CA GLY A 107 3.37 -13.10 11.49
C GLY A 107 4.69 -13.43 12.17
N VAL A 108 4.64 -13.86 13.44
CA VAL A 108 5.85 -14.22 14.21
C VAL A 108 6.67 -15.34 13.57
N ALA A 109 5.99 -16.29 12.92
CA ALA A 109 6.59 -17.41 12.20
C ALA A 109 6.89 -17.11 10.72
N GLY A 110 6.68 -15.87 10.25
CA GLY A 110 6.46 -15.59 8.83
C GLY A 110 4.97 -15.76 8.50
N GLY A 111 4.43 -14.90 7.64
CA GLY A 111 3.01 -14.95 7.29
C GLY A 111 2.72 -16.10 6.33
N GLY A 112 1.59 -16.78 6.50
CA GLY A 112 1.12 -17.80 5.57
C GLY A 112 0.10 -17.26 4.57
N GLN A 113 -0.14 -18.06 3.53
CA GLN A 113 -1.16 -17.77 2.51
C GLN A 113 -2.56 -17.57 3.12
N LYS A 114 -2.88 -18.26 4.21
CA LYS A 114 -4.16 -18.11 4.91
C LYS A 114 -4.31 -16.71 5.52
N GLU A 115 -3.28 -16.19 6.20
CA GLU A 115 -3.31 -14.83 6.73
C GLU A 115 -3.41 -13.80 5.60
N ALA A 116 -2.67 -14.00 4.51
CA ALA A 116 -2.74 -13.13 3.34
C ALA A 116 -4.16 -13.08 2.73
N ASP A 117 -4.82 -14.23 2.59
CA ASP A 117 -6.19 -14.30 2.09
C ASP A 117 -7.21 -13.64 3.02
N VAL A 118 -7.00 -13.72 4.33
CA VAL A 118 -7.84 -13.01 5.30
C VAL A 118 -7.67 -11.49 5.15
N LEU A 119 -6.44 -10.99 5.03
CA LEU A 119 -6.17 -9.56 4.84
C LEU A 119 -6.76 -9.04 3.52
N ARG A 120 -6.69 -9.84 2.43
CA ARG A 120 -7.34 -9.49 1.17
C ARG A 120 -8.86 -9.41 1.31
N ARG A 121 -9.48 -10.39 1.97
CA ARG A 121 -10.92 -10.36 2.27
C ARG A 121 -11.33 -9.20 3.19
N ALA A 122 -10.44 -8.77 4.09
CA ALA A 122 -10.68 -7.63 4.96
C ALA A 122 -10.64 -6.29 4.20
N GLY A 123 -9.98 -6.24 3.05
CA GLY A 123 -10.04 -5.11 2.13
C GLY A 123 -8.71 -4.65 1.54
N PHE A 124 -7.60 -5.35 1.80
CA PHE A 124 -6.34 -5.07 1.11
C PHE A 124 -6.39 -5.60 -0.32
N ASP A 125 -5.88 -4.81 -1.26
CA ASP A 125 -5.83 -5.16 -2.68
C ASP A 125 -4.67 -6.14 -2.98
N ALA A 126 -3.56 -6.01 -2.25
CA ALA A 126 -2.43 -6.93 -2.32
C ALA A 126 -1.72 -7.11 -0.98
N VAL A 127 -1.08 -8.27 -0.82
CA VAL A 127 -0.32 -8.67 0.37
C VAL A 127 1.01 -9.26 -0.09
N PHE A 128 2.13 -8.70 0.37
CA PHE A 128 3.51 -9.04 -0.03
C PHE A 128 4.32 -9.56 1.17
N GLN A 129 4.56 -10.88 1.26
CA GLN A 129 5.23 -11.52 2.41
C GLN A 129 6.64 -12.03 2.08
N ASP A 130 7.46 -12.22 3.12
CA ASP A 130 8.71 -12.99 3.11
C ASP A 130 9.83 -12.56 2.13
N GLY A 131 9.95 -11.25 1.84
CA GLY A 131 11.15 -10.67 1.21
C GLY A 131 11.42 -11.06 -0.25
N VAL A 132 10.58 -11.92 -0.85
CA VAL A 132 10.71 -12.38 -2.25
C VAL A 132 9.88 -11.52 -3.22
N ASP A 133 8.97 -10.68 -2.71
CA ASP A 133 7.91 -10.12 -3.55
C ASP A 133 8.09 -8.66 -3.97
N LEU A 134 9.33 -8.14 -3.97
CA LEU A 134 9.61 -6.78 -4.43
C LEU A 134 9.31 -6.59 -5.91
N THR A 135 9.65 -7.57 -6.75
CA THR A 135 9.33 -7.51 -8.18
C THR A 135 7.83 -7.52 -8.44
N ALA A 136 7.03 -8.26 -7.65
CA ALA A 136 5.58 -8.20 -7.79
C ALA A 136 5.01 -6.90 -7.23
N PHE A 137 5.59 -6.35 -6.16
CA PHE A 137 5.23 -5.03 -5.66
C PHE A 137 5.48 -3.95 -6.72
N GLU A 138 6.66 -3.91 -7.32
CA GLU A 138 6.98 -3.01 -8.44
C GLU A 138 6.02 -3.20 -9.62
N SER A 139 5.72 -4.44 -9.98
CA SER A 139 4.76 -4.77 -11.05
C SER A 139 3.35 -4.30 -10.71
N TYR A 140 2.93 -4.46 -9.46
CA TYR A 140 1.63 -3.99 -8.97
C TYR A 140 1.55 -2.46 -9.05
N VAL A 141 2.54 -1.74 -8.51
CA VAL A 141 2.62 -0.28 -8.58
C VAL A 141 2.62 0.20 -10.04
N GLY A 142 3.37 -0.46 -10.92
CA GLY A 142 3.39 -0.18 -12.36
C GLY A 142 2.06 -0.41 -13.08
N SER A 143 1.18 -1.25 -12.51
CA SER A 143 -0.14 -1.56 -13.07
C SER A 143 -1.24 -0.59 -12.65
N LEU A 144 -1.01 0.21 -11.59
CA LEU A 144 -2.04 1.11 -11.05
C LEU A 144 -2.43 2.20 -12.06
N PRO A 145 -3.72 2.54 -12.16
CA PRO A 145 -4.19 3.61 -13.01
C PRO A 145 -3.64 4.94 -12.48
N ARG A 146 -3.00 5.71 -13.35
CA ARG A 146 -2.51 7.04 -13.03
C ARG A 146 -3.58 8.08 -13.37
N GLU A 147 -4.01 8.88 -12.39
CA GLU A 147 -4.80 10.08 -12.65
C GLU A 147 -3.94 11.09 -13.43
N VAL A 148 -4.55 11.73 -14.42
CA VAL A 148 -3.92 12.83 -15.16
C VAL A 148 -4.44 14.11 -14.51
N GLU A 149 -3.56 14.78 -13.77
CA GLU A 149 -3.63 16.20 -13.37
C GLU A 149 -5.00 16.67 -12.82
N ARG A 150 -5.11 16.82 -11.49
CA ARG A 150 -6.24 17.51 -10.84
C ARG A 150 -6.03 19.03 -10.83
#